data_AF-A0A0D9XWU3-F1
#
_entry.id   AF-A0A0D9XWU3-F1
#
_cell.length_a   1.000
_cell.length_b   1.000
_cell.length_c   1.000
_cell.angle_alpha   90.00
_cell.angle_beta   90.00
_cell.angle_gamma   90.00
#
_symmetry.space_group_name_H-M   'P 1'
#
loop_
_entity.id
_entity.type
_entity.pdbx_description
1 polymer ?
#
loop_
_entity_poly.entity_id
_entity_poly.type
_entity_poly.pdbx_seq_one_letter_code
_entity_poly.pdbx_strand_id
1 'polypeptide(L)'
;MAASISGSGARTCYPVAPRGSRRRAAASVSVRSSLATSSCKPSSSGMRIIGRQWTEIQGARDWDGLLSPLHGALRGELVRYGEFVRAAYASFDFDGDAYGSCRFPVGSLLRRSGLPETGYRVTRLLHAASNYIGYVAVCDDEDEIERLGRRDVVVAFRGTATCSEWVHNFKSSLTHIPSSDGEEEAMVESGFWRLFTTPGKAHASLQRQVRGEVGRIVGEYGGEGMPPLSVTVTGHSLGAALAVLAAYEITTAAASSDEAAAAAAAPIMVTAVSFGGPRVGNAAFRRRLEESGGKVLRVVNSDDIVTKVPGFATADDGDVPEAAKRRRRRKARVARWLVSKMGWAYSDVGCELRLCNEDTARNVVASHDLDLYLKLVAACTD
;
A
#
# COMPACT_ATOMS: atom_id res chain seq x y z
N MET A 1 -9.51 5.79 -37.89
CA MET A 1 -8.04 5.67 -37.83
C MET A 1 -7.62 5.80 -36.38
N ALA A 2 -7.26 4.70 -35.74
CA ALA A 2 -6.89 4.67 -34.31
C ALA A 2 -5.39 4.95 -34.17
N ALA A 3 -5.06 6.05 -33.50
CA ALA A 3 -3.68 6.41 -33.20
C ALA A 3 -3.22 5.63 -31.96
N SER A 4 -2.18 4.84 -32.14
CA SER A 4 -1.49 4.06 -31.12
C SER A 4 -0.49 4.98 -30.41
N ILE A 5 -0.69 5.24 -29.11
CA ILE A 5 0.28 5.99 -28.30
C ILE A 5 1.14 4.98 -27.53
N SER A 6 2.34 4.76 -28.07
CA SER A 6 3.44 4.05 -27.43
C SER A 6 4.07 4.95 -26.35
N GLY A 7 3.66 4.75 -25.09
CA GLY A 7 4.32 5.37 -23.93
C GLY A 7 5.64 4.68 -23.60
N SER A 8 6.74 5.23 -24.10
CA SER A 8 8.10 4.85 -23.70
C SER A 8 8.38 5.36 -22.29
N GLY A 9 8.18 4.51 -21.27
CA GLY A 9 8.51 4.83 -19.88
C GLY A 9 10.02 5.03 -19.69
N ALA A 10 10.44 6.30 -19.54
CA ALA A 10 11.78 6.64 -19.11
C ALA A 10 12.00 6.10 -17.69
N ARG A 11 13.05 5.30 -17.53
CA ARG A 11 13.46 4.70 -16.25
C ARG A 11 14.39 5.66 -15.55
N THR A 12 13.90 6.37 -14.55
CA THR A 12 14.74 7.25 -13.73
C THR A 12 14.66 6.78 -12.29
N CYS A 13 15.80 6.34 -11.76
CA CYS A 13 15.97 6.06 -10.33
C CYS A 13 16.47 7.33 -9.65
N TYR A 14 16.10 7.55 -8.38
CA TYR A 14 16.63 8.65 -7.58
C TYR A 14 17.97 8.27 -6.94
N PRO A 15 19.08 8.95 -7.31
CA PRO A 15 20.32 8.89 -6.54
C PRO A 15 20.27 9.85 -5.34
N VAL A 16 21.01 9.55 -4.28
CA VAL A 16 21.16 10.37 -3.07
C VAL A 16 22.56 11.01 -3.08
N ALA A 17 22.67 12.30 -2.74
CA ALA A 17 23.96 13.00 -2.82
C ALA A 17 25.03 12.39 -1.87
N PRO A 18 26.29 12.22 -2.32
CA PRO A 18 27.35 11.64 -1.49
C PRO A 18 27.80 12.61 -0.40
N ARG A 19 27.93 12.13 0.84
CA ARG A 19 28.59 12.88 1.92
C ARG A 19 30.04 12.44 2.08
N GLY A 20 30.93 13.43 2.14
CA GLY A 20 32.38 13.31 2.12
C GLY A 20 32.99 12.40 3.20
N SER A 21 34.13 11.81 2.83
CA SER A 21 34.91 10.83 3.57
C SER A 21 35.58 11.40 4.82
N ARG A 22 35.42 10.74 5.98
CA ARG A 22 36.40 10.78 7.08
C ARG A 22 36.57 9.40 7.73
N ARG A 23 37.83 9.13 8.09
CA ARG A 23 38.45 7.86 8.50
C ARG A 23 37.89 7.26 9.80
N ARG A 24 37.98 5.92 9.87
CA ARG A 24 37.67 5.05 11.01
C ARG A 24 38.53 5.35 12.25
N ALA A 25 37.89 5.37 13.41
CA ALA A 25 38.45 4.92 14.68
C ALA A 25 37.35 4.11 15.42
N ALA A 26 37.70 2.93 15.90
CA ALA A 26 36.79 2.03 16.62
C ALA A 26 36.67 2.47 18.09
N ALA A 27 35.45 2.73 18.54
CA ALA A 27 35.09 2.82 19.95
C ALA A 27 33.66 2.30 20.12
N SER A 28 33.48 1.31 21.00
CA SER A 28 32.18 0.80 21.42
C SER A 28 31.45 1.88 22.22
N VAL A 29 30.42 2.47 21.63
CA VAL A 29 29.55 3.45 22.31
C VAL A 29 28.15 2.88 22.37
N SER A 30 27.67 2.65 23.59
CA SER A 30 26.26 2.40 23.89
C SER A 30 25.46 3.64 23.51
N VAL A 31 24.68 3.56 22.43
CA VAL A 31 23.81 4.66 22.01
C VAL A 31 22.46 4.49 22.69
N ARG A 32 22.22 5.29 23.73
CA ARG A 32 20.87 5.54 24.25
C ARG A 32 20.04 6.15 23.11
N SER A 33 18.91 5.53 22.79
CA SER A 33 17.92 6.07 21.86
C SER A 33 17.32 7.35 22.45
N SER A 34 17.77 8.50 21.96
CA SER A 34 17.11 9.78 22.16
C SER A 34 16.80 10.39 20.80
N LEU A 35 15.83 9.82 20.10
CA LEU A 35 15.09 10.55 19.08
C LEU A 35 14.09 11.43 19.82
N ALA A 36 14.51 12.66 20.12
CA ALA A 36 13.57 13.71 20.45
C ALA A 36 12.61 13.85 19.27
N THR A 37 11.33 13.69 19.53
CA THR A 37 10.24 14.01 18.62
C THR A 37 10.37 15.49 18.26
N SER A 38 10.99 15.77 17.11
CA SER A 38 11.01 17.11 16.56
C SER A 38 9.60 17.41 16.08
N SER A 39 8.81 18.05 16.95
CA SER A 39 7.56 18.72 16.60
C SER A 39 7.91 19.88 15.67
N CYS A 40 8.20 19.56 14.41
CA CYS A 40 8.30 20.55 13.35
C CYS A 40 6.89 20.78 12.86
N LYS A 41 6.20 21.78 13.42
CA LYS A 41 4.98 22.32 12.82
C LYS A 41 5.28 22.64 11.35
N PRO A 42 4.52 22.12 10.38
CA PRO A 42 4.76 22.40 8.98
C PRO A 42 4.68 23.91 8.72
N SER A 43 5.55 24.43 7.86
CA SER A 43 5.52 25.84 7.48
C SER A 43 4.15 26.21 6.89
N SER A 44 3.64 27.40 7.20
CA SER A 44 2.30 27.87 6.80
C SER A 44 2.08 27.97 5.28
N SER A 45 3.13 27.84 4.47
CA SER A 45 3.06 27.77 3.00
C SER A 45 2.80 26.34 2.51
N GLY A 46 3.49 25.33 3.07
CA GLY A 46 3.24 23.91 2.77
C GLY A 46 1.85 23.44 3.20
N MET A 47 1.34 24.00 4.30
CA MET A 47 0.01 23.71 4.85
C MET A 47 -1.14 24.13 3.90
N ARG A 48 -0.95 25.17 3.09
CA ARG A 48 -1.95 25.66 2.12
C ARG A 48 -1.93 24.95 0.78
N ILE A 49 -0.85 24.22 0.48
CA ILE A 49 -0.69 23.51 -0.80
C ILE A 49 -1.47 22.20 -0.79
N ILE A 50 -1.43 21.45 0.33
CA ILE A 50 -2.11 20.15 0.45
C ILE A 50 -3.62 20.31 0.25
N GLY A 51 -4.28 21.17 1.04
CA GLY A 51 -5.73 21.37 0.92
C GLY A 51 -6.19 21.89 -0.44
N ARG A 52 -5.36 22.62 -1.20
CA ARG A 52 -5.72 23.10 -2.54
C ARG A 52 -5.48 22.07 -3.65
N GLN A 53 -4.52 21.16 -3.45
CA GLN A 53 -4.09 20.18 -4.43
C GLN A 53 -4.34 18.74 -3.97
N TRP A 54 -5.26 18.54 -3.01
CA TRP A 54 -5.41 17.26 -2.35
C TRP A 54 -5.80 16.16 -3.34
N THR A 55 -6.63 16.47 -4.33
CA THR A 55 -7.05 15.53 -5.38
C THR A 55 -5.87 15.07 -6.22
N GLU A 56 -4.96 15.98 -6.56
CA GLU A 56 -3.71 15.68 -7.28
C GLU A 56 -2.78 14.81 -6.44
N ILE A 57 -2.61 15.14 -5.16
CA ILE A 57 -1.80 14.36 -4.21
C ILE A 57 -2.39 12.95 -4.00
N GLN A 58 -3.72 12.81 -4.10
CA GLN A 58 -4.43 11.54 -4.05
C GLN A 58 -4.48 10.79 -5.39
N GLY A 59 -3.86 11.32 -6.45
CA GLY A 59 -3.67 10.60 -7.71
C GLY A 59 -4.76 10.84 -8.74
N ALA A 60 -5.49 11.94 -8.70
CA ALA A 60 -6.50 12.29 -9.72
C ALA A 60 -5.95 12.19 -11.16
N ARG A 61 -4.68 12.58 -11.36
CA ARG A 61 -3.94 12.44 -12.62
C ARG A 61 -2.79 11.43 -12.54
N ASP A 62 -3.00 10.34 -11.79
CA ASP A 62 -2.06 9.23 -11.67
C ASP A 62 -0.64 9.66 -11.25
N TRP A 63 -0.58 10.73 -10.43
CA TRP A 63 0.64 11.37 -9.94
C TRP A 63 1.59 11.87 -11.04
N ASP A 64 1.06 12.17 -12.24
CA ASP A 64 1.83 12.74 -13.33
C ASP A 64 2.55 14.04 -12.90
N GLY A 65 3.85 14.10 -13.15
CA GLY A 65 4.72 15.20 -12.72
C GLY A 65 4.99 15.30 -11.20
N LEU A 66 4.46 14.41 -10.36
CA LEU A 66 4.68 14.44 -8.90
C LEU A 66 5.72 13.43 -8.39
N LEU A 67 6.11 12.47 -9.24
CA LEU A 67 6.98 11.35 -8.87
C LEU A 67 8.44 11.49 -9.32
N SER A 68 8.81 12.54 -10.08
CA SER A 68 10.17 12.78 -10.61
C SER A 68 10.40 14.25 -11.01
N PRO A 69 10.91 15.13 -10.11
CA PRO A 69 11.28 14.89 -8.71
C PRO A 69 10.07 14.69 -7.78
N LEU A 70 10.31 14.18 -6.56
CA LEU A 70 9.22 13.78 -5.66
C LEU A 70 8.69 15.02 -4.96
N HIS A 71 7.50 15.45 -5.38
CA HIS A 71 6.88 16.68 -4.89
C HIS A 71 6.78 16.66 -3.36
N GLY A 72 7.30 17.71 -2.70
CA GLY A 72 7.41 17.77 -1.24
C GLY A 72 6.12 17.54 -0.44
N ALA A 73 4.96 17.94 -0.97
CA ALA A 73 3.66 17.67 -0.34
C ALA A 73 3.28 16.18 -0.41
N LEU A 74 3.53 15.53 -1.55
CA LEU A 74 3.32 14.09 -1.72
C LEU A 74 4.31 13.31 -0.85
N ARG A 75 5.57 13.73 -0.79
CA ARG A 75 6.59 13.17 0.12
C ARG A 75 6.12 13.17 1.58
N GLY A 76 5.58 14.29 2.06
CA GLY A 76 5.04 14.41 3.42
C GLY A 76 3.87 13.47 3.69
N GLU A 77 2.91 13.37 2.75
CA GLU A 77 1.76 12.47 2.89
C GLU A 77 2.19 10.99 2.82
N LEU A 78 3.16 10.63 1.96
CA LEU A 78 3.70 9.26 1.92
C LEU A 78 4.34 8.86 3.26
N VAL A 79 5.13 9.74 3.89
CA VAL A 79 5.67 9.49 5.22
C VAL A 79 4.53 9.32 6.24
N ARG A 80 3.54 10.21 6.22
CA ARG A 80 2.36 10.17 7.10
C ARG A 80 1.59 8.85 6.98
N TYR A 81 1.33 8.37 5.76
CA TYR A 81 0.67 7.08 5.54
C TYR A 81 1.51 5.91 6.06
N GLY A 82 2.82 5.98 5.91
CA GLY A 82 3.76 5.05 6.52
C GLY A 82 3.67 4.98 8.05
N GLU A 83 3.50 6.13 8.72
CA GLU A 83 3.33 6.19 10.18
C GLU A 83 2.05 5.46 10.64
N PHE A 84 0.95 5.56 9.89
CA PHE A 84 -0.26 4.79 10.20
C PHE A 84 -0.03 3.28 10.09
N VAL A 85 0.78 2.84 9.12
CA VAL A 85 1.19 1.44 9.01
C VAL A 85 2.10 1.03 10.19
N ARG A 86 3.05 1.88 10.59
CA ARG A 86 3.89 1.64 11.77
C ARG A 86 3.05 1.50 13.03
N ALA A 87 2.03 2.34 13.21
CA ALA A 87 1.07 2.25 14.29
C ALA A 87 0.30 0.90 14.29
N ALA A 88 -0.01 0.35 13.11
CA ALA A 88 -0.64 -0.97 12.98
C ALA A 88 0.30 -2.11 13.46
N TYR A 89 1.60 -2.04 13.14
CA TYR A 89 2.60 -2.99 13.65
C TYR A 89 2.78 -2.87 15.17
N ALA A 90 2.95 -1.64 15.68
CA ALA A 90 3.17 -1.40 17.11
C ALA A 90 1.99 -1.85 17.99
N SER A 91 0.78 -1.88 17.40
CA SER A 91 -0.44 -2.30 18.08
C SER A 91 -0.66 -3.82 18.09
N PHE A 92 0.11 -4.61 17.34
CA PHE A 92 -0.03 -6.06 17.30
C PHE A 92 0.77 -6.74 18.42
N ASP A 93 0.19 -7.75 19.05
CA ASP A 93 0.86 -8.56 20.08
C ASP A 93 1.61 -9.74 19.45
N PHE A 94 2.94 -9.66 19.43
CA PHE A 94 3.84 -10.71 18.94
C PHE A 94 4.32 -11.68 20.03
N ASP A 95 4.26 -11.27 21.30
CA ASP A 95 5.03 -11.92 22.38
C ASP A 95 4.18 -12.27 23.61
N GLY A 96 2.93 -11.81 23.68
CA GLY A 96 2.04 -12.01 24.82
C GLY A 96 1.17 -13.28 24.73
N ASP A 97 0.50 -13.59 25.85
CA ASP A 97 -0.47 -14.67 25.96
C ASP A 97 -1.65 -14.53 24.98
N ALA A 98 -1.88 -13.30 24.50
CA ALA A 98 -2.87 -12.96 23.49
C ALA A 98 -2.23 -12.70 22.12
N TYR A 99 -1.26 -13.55 21.72
CA TYR A 99 -0.65 -13.51 20.38
C TYR A 99 -1.71 -13.36 19.30
N GLY A 100 -1.51 -12.43 18.38
CA GLY A 100 -2.49 -12.17 17.34
C GLY A 100 -3.48 -11.06 17.65
N SER A 101 -3.57 -10.58 18.90
CA SER A 101 -4.52 -9.54 19.31
C SER A 101 -3.96 -8.13 19.17
N CYS A 102 -4.83 -7.12 19.36
CA CYS A 102 -4.43 -5.73 19.47
C CYS A 102 -4.09 -5.39 20.93
N ARG A 103 -2.89 -4.84 21.16
CA ARG A 103 -2.36 -4.47 22.49
C ARG A 103 -3.08 -3.28 23.13
N PHE A 104 -3.76 -2.46 22.32
CA PHE A 104 -4.25 -1.15 22.74
C PHE A 104 -5.76 -1.02 22.52
N PRO A 105 -6.50 -0.42 23.47
CA PRO A 105 -7.90 -0.06 23.26
C PRO A 105 -8.05 0.94 22.11
N VAL A 106 -9.13 0.80 21.34
CA VAL A 106 -9.48 1.61 20.15
C VAL A 106 -9.25 3.11 20.38
N GLY A 107 -9.83 3.70 21.42
CA GLY A 107 -9.75 5.14 21.68
C GLY A 107 -8.37 5.66 22.10
N SER A 108 -7.39 4.77 22.32
CA SER A 108 -6.02 5.12 22.69
C SER A 108 -4.97 4.56 21.73
N LEU A 109 -5.40 3.86 20.67
CA LEU A 109 -4.51 3.07 19.81
C LEU A 109 -3.40 3.92 19.23
N LEU A 110 -3.72 5.01 18.53
CA LEU A 110 -2.74 5.88 17.86
C LEU A 110 -1.75 6.50 18.86
N ARG A 111 -2.25 7.02 19.99
CA ARG A 111 -1.40 7.60 21.04
C ARG A 111 -0.43 6.55 21.61
N ARG A 112 -0.93 5.34 21.91
CA ARG A 112 -0.12 4.27 22.53
C ARG A 112 0.81 3.57 21.55
N SER A 113 0.53 3.64 20.26
CA SER A 113 1.36 3.09 19.20
C SER A 113 2.44 4.05 18.69
N GLY A 114 2.59 5.23 19.32
CA GLY A 114 3.64 6.19 19.00
C GLY A 114 3.24 7.24 17.95
N LEU A 115 1.95 7.37 17.65
CA LEU A 115 1.40 8.33 16.69
C LEU A 115 0.34 9.23 17.37
N PRO A 116 0.73 10.06 18.37
CA PRO A 116 -0.18 10.99 19.04
C PRO A 116 -0.53 12.20 18.13
N GLU A 117 -1.55 12.96 18.52
CA GLU A 117 -1.85 14.29 17.95
C GLU A 117 -2.04 14.33 16.43
N THR A 118 -2.59 13.26 15.84
CA THR A 118 -2.85 13.20 14.39
C THR A 118 -4.12 13.91 13.95
N GLY A 119 -5.04 14.17 14.87
CA GLY A 119 -6.42 14.55 14.53
C GLY A 119 -7.32 13.38 14.10
N TYR A 120 -6.81 12.14 14.11
CA TYR A 120 -7.57 10.94 13.73
C TYR A 120 -8.09 10.18 14.94
N ARG A 121 -9.30 9.67 14.83
CA ARG A 121 -9.90 8.73 15.78
C ARG A 121 -10.08 7.36 15.14
N VAL A 122 -9.59 6.32 15.81
CA VAL A 122 -9.83 4.94 15.38
C VAL A 122 -11.28 4.56 15.64
N THR A 123 -11.97 4.06 14.62
CA THR A 123 -13.37 3.64 14.71
C THR A 123 -13.53 2.14 14.79
N ARG A 124 -12.63 1.36 14.16
CA ARG A 124 -12.71 -0.11 14.14
C ARG A 124 -11.34 -0.77 14.07
N LEU A 125 -11.19 -1.86 14.83
CA LEU A 125 -10.09 -2.83 14.64
C LEU A 125 -10.51 -3.86 13.60
N LEU A 126 -9.58 -4.18 12.70
CA LEU A 126 -9.78 -5.13 11.62
C LEU A 126 -9.07 -6.44 11.93
N HIS A 127 -9.75 -7.55 11.65
CA HIS A 127 -9.23 -8.89 11.88
C HIS A 127 -9.29 -9.73 10.61
N ALA A 128 -8.23 -10.49 10.35
CA ALA A 128 -8.23 -11.53 9.34
C ALA A 128 -8.18 -12.88 10.04
N ALA A 129 -9.21 -13.72 9.81
CA ALA A 129 -9.50 -14.89 10.63
C ALA A 129 -9.61 -14.54 12.13
N SER A 130 -8.60 -14.88 12.95
CA SER A 130 -8.58 -14.59 14.40
C SER A 130 -7.53 -13.56 14.80
N ASN A 131 -6.76 -13.02 13.85
CA ASN A 131 -5.64 -12.13 14.13
C ASN A 131 -5.99 -10.68 13.73
N TYR A 132 -5.68 -9.74 14.63
CA TYR A 132 -5.62 -8.32 14.35
C TYR A 132 -4.69 -8.04 13.17
N ILE A 133 -5.18 -7.35 12.14
CA ILE A 133 -4.45 -7.08 10.90
C ILE A 133 -4.36 -5.59 10.57
N GLY A 134 -5.10 -4.74 11.28
CA GLY A 134 -5.16 -3.32 10.96
C GLY A 134 -6.34 -2.61 11.62
N TYR A 135 -6.61 -1.39 11.19
CA TYR A 135 -7.69 -0.58 11.74
C TYR A 135 -8.24 0.42 10.73
N VAL A 136 -9.42 0.97 11.02
CA VAL A 136 -10.01 2.11 10.34
C VAL A 136 -9.99 3.31 11.27
N ALA A 137 -9.55 4.46 10.77
CA ALA A 137 -9.56 5.73 11.48
C ALA A 137 -10.13 6.83 10.59
N VAL A 138 -10.82 7.80 11.19
CA VAL A 138 -11.37 8.98 10.52
C VAL A 138 -10.73 10.24 11.10
N CYS A 139 -10.40 11.20 10.23
CA CYS A 139 -9.99 12.52 10.68
C CYS A 139 -11.21 13.23 11.27
N ASP A 140 -11.14 13.58 12.57
CA ASP A 140 -12.20 14.26 13.31
C ASP A 140 -11.80 15.67 13.79
N ASP A 141 -10.55 16.05 13.57
CA ASP A 141 -10.02 17.35 13.95
C ASP A 141 -10.22 18.38 12.83
N GLU A 142 -10.87 19.50 13.15
CA GLU A 142 -11.24 20.52 12.17
C GLU A 142 -10.02 21.22 11.54
N ASP A 143 -8.96 21.45 12.33
CA ASP A 143 -7.72 22.08 11.82
C ASP A 143 -7.01 21.14 10.81
N GLU A 144 -6.98 19.83 11.11
CA GLU A 144 -6.42 18.83 10.21
C GLU A 144 -7.27 18.63 8.95
N ILE A 145 -8.60 18.70 9.06
CA ILE A 145 -9.51 18.67 7.90
C ILE A 145 -9.29 19.88 7.00
N GLU A 146 -9.14 21.07 7.58
CA GLU A 146 -8.82 22.30 6.82
C GLU A 146 -7.46 22.17 6.12
N ARG A 147 -6.43 21.67 6.82
CA ARG A 147 -5.09 21.43 6.25
C ARG A 147 -5.15 20.45 5.07
N LEU A 148 -5.92 19.38 5.20
CA LEU A 148 -6.06 18.34 4.18
C LEU A 148 -7.01 18.75 3.04
N GLY A 149 -7.82 19.78 3.24
CA GLY A 149 -8.89 20.23 2.32
C GLY A 149 -10.04 19.23 2.17
N ARG A 150 -10.10 18.24 3.05
CA ARG A 150 -11.02 17.10 3.00
C ARG A 150 -11.02 16.36 4.34
N ARG A 151 -12.11 15.66 4.62
CA ARG A 151 -12.13 14.64 5.68
C ARG A 151 -11.57 13.34 5.11
N ASP A 152 -10.48 12.88 5.69
CA ASP A 152 -9.80 11.67 5.23
C ASP A 152 -10.08 10.49 6.17
N VAL A 153 -10.39 9.33 5.58
CA VAL A 153 -10.57 8.06 6.26
C VAL A 153 -9.35 7.20 5.94
N VAL A 154 -8.61 6.78 6.96
CA VAL A 154 -7.45 5.90 6.79
C VAL A 154 -7.80 4.47 7.17
N VAL A 155 -7.59 3.54 6.24
CA VAL A 155 -7.62 2.10 6.50
C VAL A 155 -6.18 1.59 6.46
N ALA A 156 -5.61 1.25 7.62
CA ALA A 156 -4.20 0.88 7.75
C ALA A 156 -4.04 -0.62 8.03
N PHE A 157 -3.23 -1.30 7.22
CA PHE A 157 -2.91 -2.72 7.34
C PHE A 157 -1.44 -2.97 7.66
N ARG A 158 -1.17 -3.84 8.63
CA ARG A 158 0.17 -4.40 8.83
C ARG A 158 0.42 -5.57 7.88
N GLY A 159 1.69 -5.89 7.69
CA GLY A 159 2.15 -7.14 7.07
C GLY A 159 2.40 -8.25 8.10
N THR A 160 3.03 -9.34 7.66
CA THR A 160 3.42 -10.45 8.54
C THR A 160 4.72 -10.14 9.29
N ALA A 161 4.90 -10.71 10.49
CA ALA A 161 6.15 -10.57 11.25
C ALA A 161 7.34 -11.14 10.46
N THR A 162 7.15 -12.28 9.80
CA THR A 162 8.17 -13.00 9.05
C THR A 162 7.91 -12.93 7.55
N CYS A 163 8.05 -11.72 6.99
CA CYS A 163 7.81 -11.47 5.56
C CYS A 163 8.65 -12.40 4.65
N SER A 164 9.90 -12.71 5.01
CA SER A 164 10.75 -13.63 4.22
C SER A 164 10.19 -15.05 4.16
N GLU A 165 9.75 -15.60 5.30
CA GLU A 165 9.11 -16.92 5.33
C GLU A 165 7.80 -16.92 4.53
N TRP A 166 7.04 -15.82 4.60
CA TRP A 166 5.83 -15.66 3.81
C TRP A 166 6.11 -15.75 2.31
N VAL A 167 7.14 -15.05 1.80
CA VAL A 167 7.55 -15.10 0.38
C VAL A 167 7.93 -16.53 -0.03
N HIS A 168 8.61 -17.28 0.83
CA HIS A 168 8.99 -18.67 0.54
C HIS A 168 7.79 -19.63 0.54
N ASN A 169 6.81 -19.40 1.42
CA ASN A 169 5.60 -20.23 1.52
C ASN A 169 4.52 -19.86 0.49
N PHE A 170 4.69 -18.73 -0.17
CA PHE A 170 3.73 -18.19 -1.12
C PHE A 170 3.66 -19.04 -2.39
N LYS A 171 2.46 -19.54 -2.69
CA LYS A 171 2.17 -20.28 -3.92
C LYS A 171 1.55 -19.33 -4.92
N SER A 172 2.16 -19.17 -6.10
CA SER A 172 1.62 -18.33 -7.17
C SER A 172 0.41 -18.99 -7.83
N SER A 173 -0.77 -18.88 -7.21
CA SER A 173 -2.03 -19.34 -7.78
C SER A 173 -2.98 -18.16 -7.90
N LEU A 174 -3.44 -17.88 -9.12
CA LEU A 174 -4.48 -16.91 -9.38
C LEU A 174 -5.86 -17.53 -9.12
N THR A 175 -6.78 -16.74 -8.61
CA THR A 175 -8.19 -17.11 -8.41
C THR A 175 -9.09 -16.01 -8.93
N HIS A 176 -10.30 -16.38 -9.35
CA HIS A 176 -11.28 -15.45 -9.89
C HIS A 176 -11.91 -14.60 -8.79
N ILE A 177 -12.10 -13.32 -9.07
CA ILE A 177 -12.95 -12.46 -8.26
C ILE A 177 -14.40 -12.67 -8.71
N PRO A 178 -15.36 -12.87 -7.78
CA PRO A 178 -16.77 -12.96 -8.12
C PRO A 178 -17.28 -11.58 -8.56
N SER A 179 -17.32 -11.31 -9.87
CA SER A 179 -18.06 -10.20 -10.49
C SER A 179 -18.21 -10.38 -12.01
N SER A 180 -19.45 -10.10 -12.46
CA SER A 180 -20.18 -10.49 -13.67
C SER A 180 -19.51 -10.21 -15.04
N ASP A 181 -19.70 -11.18 -15.94
CA ASP A 181 -19.89 -11.09 -17.40
C ASP A 181 -18.97 -10.18 -18.23
N GLY A 182 -17.66 -10.46 -18.20
CA GLY A 182 -16.70 -9.90 -19.17
C GLY A 182 -15.84 -10.99 -19.81
N GLU A 183 -15.41 -10.76 -21.06
CA GLU A 183 -14.54 -11.70 -21.80
C GLU A 183 -13.14 -11.88 -21.18
N GLU A 184 -12.69 -10.92 -20.36
CA GLU A 184 -11.45 -11.03 -19.58
C GLU A 184 -11.71 -11.18 -18.07
N GLU A 185 -11.24 -12.31 -17.55
CA GLU A 185 -11.42 -12.70 -16.16
C GLU A 185 -10.42 -11.98 -15.25
N ALA A 186 -10.94 -11.11 -14.37
CA ALA A 186 -10.15 -10.49 -13.32
C ALA A 186 -9.76 -11.55 -12.28
N MET A 187 -8.46 -11.68 -12.05
CA MET A 187 -7.90 -12.64 -11.12
C MET A 187 -6.91 -11.98 -10.17
N VAL A 188 -6.93 -12.46 -8.94
CA VAL A 188 -6.03 -12.05 -7.86
C VAL A 188 -5.33 -13.26 -7.27
N GLU A 189 -4.27 -13.03 -6.51
CA GLU A 189 -3.62 -14.13 -5.84
C GLU A 189 -4.53 -14.78 -4.79
N SER A 190 -4.57 -16.10 -4.82
CA SER A 190 -5.48 -16.94 -4.05
C SER A 190 -5.35 -16.79 -2.54
N GLY A 191 -4.12 -16.67 -2.02
CA GLY A 191 -3.81 -16.47 -0.61
C GLY A 191 -4.31 -15.12 -0.11
N PHE A 192 -4.01 -14.03 -0.83
CA PHE A 192 -4.53 -12.70 -0.50
C PHE A 192 -6.07 -12.69 -0.53
N TRP A 193 -6.66 -13.25 -1.58
CA TRP A 193 -8.11 -13.30 -1.72
C TRP A 193 -8.76 -14.10 -0.59
N ARG A 194 -8.22 -15.28 -0.26
CA ARG A 194 -8.72 -16.10 0.85
C ARG A 194 -8.59 -15.37 2.18
N LEU A 195 -7.45 -14.73 2.45
CA LEU A 195 -7.25 -13.98 3.69
C LEU A 195 -8.25 -12.82 3.80
N PHE A 196 -8.55 -12.16 2.68
CA PHE A 196 -9.45 -11.02 2.62
C PHE A 196 -10.94 -11.43 2.76
N THR A 197 -11.35 -12.55 2.16
CA THR A 197 -12.76 -12.93 2.03
C THR A 197 -13.23 -14.04 2.96
N THR A 198 -12.32 -14.82 3.55
CA THR A 198 -12.71 -15.91 4.46
C THR A 198 -13.14 -15.34 5.82
N PRO A 199 -14.35 -15.67 6.32
CA PRO A 199 -14.76 -15.28 7.66
C PRO A 199 -13.96 -16.03 8.74
N GLY A 200 -13.70 -15.35 9.86
CA GLY A 200 -13.13 -15.97 11.05
C GLY A 200 -14.20 -16.62 11.93
N LYS A 201 -13.77 -17.25 13.04
CA LYS A 201 -14.71 -17.78 14.04
C LYS A 201 -15.42 -16.66 14.81
N ALA A 202 -14.69 -15.62 15.16
CA ALA A 202 -15.19 -14.50 15.99
C ALA A 202 -15.55 -13.25 15.17
N HIS A 203 -15.07 -13.14 13.93
CA HIS A 203 -15.21 -11.95 13.11
C HIS A 203 -15.70 -12.32 11.70
N ALA A 204 -16.50 -11.42 11.11
CA ALA A 204 -16.81 -11.49 9.69
C ALA A 204 -15.53 -11.45 8.84
N SER A 205 -15.63 -11.73 7.54
CA SER A 205 -14.47 -11.59 6.64
C SER A 205 -13.92 -10.16 6.68
N LEU A 206 -12.62 -10.02 6.42
CA LEU A 206 -11.97 -8.71 6.40
C LEU A 206 -12.65 -7.78 5.38
N GLN A 207 -13.01 -8.32 4.22
CA GLN A 207 -13.82 -7.65 3.20
C GLN A 207 -15.09 -7.01 3.79
N ARG A 208 -15.90 -7.78 4.53
CA ARG A 208 -17.15 -7.27 5.13
C ARG A 208 -16.90 -6.27 6.25
N GLN A 209 -15.84 -6.45 7.03
CA GLN A 209 -15.45 -5.48 8.06
C GLN A 209 -15.09 -4.12 7.46
N VAL A 210 -14.29 -4.11 6.38
CA VAL A 210 -13.90 -2.89 5.66
C VAL A 210 -15.12 -2.25 5.01
N ARG A 211 -15.89 -3.02 4.21
CA ARG A 211 -17.09 -2.51 3.52
C ARG A 211 -18.08 -1.90 4.51
N GLY A 212 -18.36 -2.59 5.62
CA GLY A 212 -19.32 -2.14 6.62
C GLY A 212 -18.88 -0.87 7.34
N GLU A 213 -17.62 -0.79 7.75
CA GLU A 213 -17.14 0.38 8.50
C GLU A 213 -16.95 1.61 7.61
N VAL A 214 -16.37 1.44 6.41
CA VAL A 214 -16.24 2.55 5.46
C VAL A 214 -17.63 3.03 5.05
N GLY A 215 -18.56 2.13 4.72
CA GLY A 215 -19.95 2.50 4.40
C GLY A 215 -20.64 3.27 5.54
N ARG A 216 -20.41 2.88 6.80
CA ARG A 216 -20.92 3.60 7.98
C ARG A 216 -20.37 5.03 8.06
N ILE A 217 -19.05 5.20 7.88
CA ILE A 217 -18.39 6.51 7.92
C ILE A 217 -18.86 7.38 6.75
N VAL A 218 -19.01 6.80 5.56
CA VAL A 218 -19.55 7.52 4.39
C VAL A 218 -20.96 8.03 4.65
N GLY A 219 -21.83 7.22 5.27
CA GLY A 219 -23.18 7.66 5.64
C GLY A 219 -23.24 8.71 6.76
N GLU A 220 -22.24 8.74 7.65
CA GLU A 220 -22.17 9.68 8.77
C GLU A 220 -21.54 11.02 8.39
N TYR A 221 -20.53 11.01 7.52
CA TYR A 221 -19.70 12.17 7.23
C TYR A 221 -19.73 12.63 5.77
N GLY A 222 -20.40 11.90 4.88
CA GLY A 222 -20.62 12.30 3.49
C GLY A 222 -21.89 13.13 3.33
N GLY A 223 -22.08 13.69 2.12
CA GLY A 223 -23.29 14.41 1.74
C GLY A 223 -23.10 15.93 1.62
N GLU A 224 -24.19 16.60 1.22
CA GLU A 224 -24.22 18.05 1.02
C GLU A 224 -23.98 18.80 2.35
N GLY A 225 -23.16 19.86 2.30
CA GLY A 225 -22.81 20.66 3.48
C GLY A 225 -21.68 20.09 4.34
N MET A 226 -21.21 18.87 4.07
CA MET A 226 -20.03 18.28 4.71
C MET A 226 -18.75 18.56 3.89
N PRO A 227 -17.56 18.59 4.53
CA PRO A 227 -16.31 18.62 3.78
C PRO A 227 -16.19 17.43 2.82
N PRO A 228 -15.47 17.55 1.68
CA PRO A 228 -15.22 16.43 0.80
C PRO A 228 -14.64 15.24 1.57
N LEU A 229 -15.13 14.03 1.31
CA LEU A 229 -14.66 12.81 1.97
C LEU A 229 -13.72 12.03 1.04
N SER A 230 -12.59 11.57 1.56
CA SER A 230 -11.68 10.65 0.87
C SER A 230 -11.39 9.40 1.71
N VAL A 231 -11.10 8.28 1.05
CA VAL A 231 -10.64 7.06 1.71
C VAL A 231 -9.23 6.72 1.25
N THR A 232 -8.27 6.81 2.17
CA THR A 232 -6.91 6.34 1.95
C THR A 232 -6.71 4.97 2.56
N VAL A 233 -6.31 3.99 1.76
CA VAL A 233 -5.96 2.66 2.23
C VAL A 233 -4.45 2.50 2.18
N THR A 234 -3.82 2.07 3.28
CA THR A 234 -2.36 1.93 3.31
C THR A 234 -1.92 0.64 3.97
N GLY A 235 -0.75 0.14 3.55
CA GLY A 235 -0.17 -1.04 4.14
C GLY A 235 1.24 -1.35 3.66
N HIS A 236 1.90 -2.21 4.41
CA HIS A 236 3.24 -2.71 4.11
C HIS A 236 3.23 -4.21 3.88
N SER A 237 4.03 -4.71 2.92
CA SER A 237 4.20 -6.14 2.64
C SER A 237 2.86 -6.84 2.36
N LEU A 238 2.47 -7.88 3.10
CA LEU A 238 1.12 -8.47 3.01
C LEU A 238 0.01 -7.42 3.17
N GLY A 239 0.20 -6.44 4.07
CA GLY A 239 -0.75 -5.34 4.26
C GLY A 239 -0.90 -4.45 3.03
N ALA A 240 0.15 -4.31 2.22
CA ALA A 240 0.09 -3.60 0.95
C ALA A 240 -0.80 -4.34 -0.08
N ALA A 241 -0.75 -5.68 -0.12
CA ALA A 241 -1.64 -6.46 -0.97
C ALA A 241 -3.11 -6.32 -0.53
N LEU A 242 -3.36 -6.37 0.79
CA LEU A 242 -4.69 -6.16 1.37
C LEU A 242 -5.19 -4.73 1.11
N ALA A 243 -4.31 -3.73 1.09
CA ALA A 243 -4.68 -2.35 0.79
C ALA A 243 -5.26 -2.21 -0.63
N VAL A 244 -4.65 -2.86 -1.63
CA VAL A 244 -5.14 -2.86 -3.01
C VAL A 244 -6.50 -3.58 -3.12
N LEU A 245 -6.67 -4.73 -2.46
CA LEU A 245 -7.95 -5.46 -2.44
C LEU A 245 -9.06 -4.66 -1.74
N ALA A 246 -8.73 -3.99 -0.63
CA ALA A 246 -9.66 -3.14 0.09
C ALA A 246 -10.06 -1.90 -0.74
N ALA A 247 -9.13 -1.28 -1.45
CA ALA A 247 -9.45 -0.17 -2.35
C ALA A 247 -10.44 -0.62 -3.45
N TYR A 248 -10.17 -1.75 -4.12
CA TYR A 248 -11.09 -2.35 -5.10
C TYR A 248 -12.48 -2.64 -4.52
N GLU A 249 -12.52 -3.19 -3.30
CA GLU A 249 -13.77 -3.50 -2.60
C GLU A 249 -14.60 -2.25 -2.30
N ILE A 250 -13.95 -1.16 -1.87
CA ILE A 250 -14.64 0.08 -1.51
C ILE A 250 -15.19 0.77 -2.76
N THR A 251 -14.40 0.83 -3.84
CA THR A 251 -14.84 1.46 -5.09
C THR A 251 -15.96 0.68 -5.78
N THR A 252 -15.86 -0.65 -5.80
CA THR A 252 -16.91 -1.47 -6.41
C THR A 252 -18.19 -1.53 -5.57
N ALA A 253 -18.08 -1.49 -4.24
CA ALA A 253 -19.26 -1.37 -3.37
C ALA A 253 -20.01 -0.06 -3.62
N ALA A 254 -19.30 1.06 -3.78
CA ALA A 254 -19.89 2.36 -4.09
C ALA A 254 -20.57 2.40 -5.47
N ALA A 255 -20.06 1.65 -6.44
CA ALA A 255 -20.70 1.51 -7.76
C ALA A 255 -21.95 0.63 -7.75
N SER A 256 -22.11 -0.24 -6.74
CA SER A 256 -23.21 -1.21 -6.64
C SER A 256 -24.42 -0.74 -5.82
N SER A 257 -24.35 0.44 -5.19
CA SER A 257 -25.51 1.06 -4.54
C SER A 257 -26.50 1.61 -5.57
N ASP A 258 -27.79 1.63 -5.22
CA ASP A 258 -28.91 2.12 -6.05
C ASP A 258 -28.50 3.27 -6.99
N GLU A 259 -28.60 3.08 -8.31
CA GLU A 259 -28.10 4.05 -9.31
C GLU A 259 -28.65 5.48 -9.06
N ALA A 260 -29.89 5.59 -8.59
CA ALA A 260 -30.53 6.85 -8.25
C ALA A 260 -29.95 7.53 -6.99
N ALA A 261 -29.52 6.76 -5.99
CA ALA A 261 -28.89 7.26 -4.77
C ALA A 261 -27.39 7.52 -4.99
N ALA A 262 -26.72 6.68 -5.79
CA ALA A 262 -25.33 6.83 -6.18
C ALA A 262 -25.11 8.05 -7.09
N ALA A 263 -26.07 8.38 -7.97
CA ALA A 263 -26.02 9.59 -8.81
C ALA A 263 -26.15 10.89 -8.01
N ALA A 264 -26.77 10.85 -6.82
CA ALA A 264 -26.93 12.00 -5.94
C ALA A 264 -25.75 12.21 -4.97
N ALA A 265 -24.96 11.17 -4.71
CA ALA A 265 -23.79 11.23 -3.84
C ALA A 265 -22.53 11.59 -4.64
N ALA A 266 -21.77 12.59 -4.18
CA ALA A 266 -20.49 12.91 -4.79
C ALA A 266 -19.54 11.69 -4.73
N PRO A 267 -18.87 11.32 -5.84
CA PRO A 267 -17.99 10.15 -5.87
C PRO A 267 -16.82 10.34 -4.91
N ILE A 268 -16.59 9.34 -4.08
CA ILE A 268 -15.56 9.35 -3.04
C ILE A 268 -14.25 8.90 -3.65
N MET A 269 -13.19 9.69 -3.47
CA MET A 269 -11.86 9.32 -3.94
C MET A 269 -11.27 8.23 -3.04
N VAL A 270 -10.92 7.08 -3.63
CA VAL A 270 -10.32 5.95 -2.92
C VAL A 270 -8.91 5.72 -3.45
N THR A 271 -7.92 5.85 -2.56
CA THR A 271 -6.50 5.78 -2.92
C THR A 271 -5.77 4.77 -2.05
N ALA A 272 -5.15 3.77 -2.67
CA ALA A 272 -4.25 2.83 -2.00
C ALA A 272 -2.80 3.32 -2.08
N VAL A 273 -2.15 3.55 -0.95
CA VAL A 273 -0.71 3.84 -0.85
C VAL A 273 -0.02 2.65 -0.20
N SER A 274 0.78 1.93 -0.98
CA SER A 274 1.37 0.66 -0.57
C SER A 274 2.89 0.73 -0.50
N PHE A 275 3.47 0.09 0.52
CA PHE A 275 4.93 0.02 0.73
C PHE A 275 5.39 -1.43 0.62
N GLY A 276 6.40 -1.70 -0.21
CA GLY A 276 6.98 -3.06 -0.32
C GLY A 276 5.96 -4.14 -0.73
N GLY A 277 4.89 -3.75 -1.43
CA GLY A 277 3.79 -4.66 -1.75
C GLY A 277 4.11 -5.66 -2.88
N PRO A 278 3.78 -6.95 -2.71
CA PRO A 278 3.83 -7.91 -3.81
C PRO A 278 2.75 -7.60 -4.86
N ARG A 279 2.83 -8.22 -6.04
CA ARG A 279 1.79 -8.07 -7.07
C ARG A 279 0.54 -8.82 -6.66
N VAL A 280 -0.61 -8.17 -6.84
CA VAL A 280 -1.88 -8.62 -6.27
C VAL A 280 -2.73 -9.40 -7.28
N GLY A 281 -2.70 -9.03 -8.55
CA GLY A 281 -3.55 -9.64 -9.58
C GLY A 281 -3.04 -9.47 -10.99
N ASN A 282 -3.88 -9.85 -11.96
CA ASN A 282 -3.59 -9.74 -13.38
C ASN A 282 -3.99 -8.39 -13.98
N ALA A 283 -3.71 -8.21 -15.28
CA ALA A 283 -4.01 -6.96 -15.99
C ALA A 283 -5.51 -6.64 -16.04
N ALA A 284 -6.36 -7.67 -16.08
CA ALA A 284 -7.81 -7.50 -16.02
C ALA A 284 -8.26 -6.96 -14.65
N PHE A 285 -7.70 -7.47 -13.55
CA PHE A 285 -7.94 -6.91 -12.22
C PHE A 285 -7.49 -5.44 -12.11
N ARG A 286 -6.30 -5.11 -12.64
CA ARG A 286 -5.82 -3.73 -12.69
C ARG A 286 -6.82 -2.81 -13.38
N ARG A 287 -7.24 -3.16 -14.60
CA ARG A 287 -8.19 -2.35 -15.38
C ARG A 287 -9.50 -2.14 -14.62
N ARG A 288 -10.09 -3.21 -14.06
CA ARG A 288 -11.34 -3.10 -13.29
C ARG A 288 -11.19 -2.17 -12.09
N LEU A 289 -10.04 -2.19 -11.38
CA LEU A 289 -9.79 -1.28 -10.28
C LEU A 289 -9.73 0.17 -10.76
N GLU A 290 -8.94 0.44 -11.80
CA GLU A 290 -8.77 1.79 -12.37
C GLU A 290 -10.10 2.34 -12.94
N GLU A 291 -10.88 1.51 -13.65
CA GLU A 291 -12.20 1.84 -14.19
C GLU A 291 -13.24 2.11 -13.09
N SER A 292 -13.13 1.45 -11.93
CA SER A 292 -13.97 1.73 -10.76
C SER A 292 -13.65 3.05 -10.05
N GLY A 293 -12.65 3.80 -10.52
CA GLY A 293 -12.21 5.07 -9.93
C GLY A 293 -11.17 4.94 -8.82
N GLY A 294 -10.68 3.72 -8.54
CA GLY A 294 -9.64 3.48 -7.55
C GLY A 294 -8.27 3.94 -8.03
N LYS A 295 -7.49 4.54 -7.13
CA LYS A 295 -6.10 4.95 -7.39
C LYS A 295 -5.15 4.10 -6.57
N VAL A 296 -4.01 3.71 -7.14
CA VAL A 296 -3.00 2.90 -6.44
C VAL A 296 -1.61 3.48 -6.70
N LEU A 297 -0.91 3.84 -5.63
CA LEU A 297 0.50 4.22 -5.63
C LEU A 297 1.32 3.17 -4.88
N ARG A 298 2.29 2.57 -5.59
CA ARG A 298 3.20 1.57 -5.07
C ARG A 298 4.56 2.19 -4.81
N VAL A 299 4.92 2.35 -3.54
CA VAL A 299 6.26 2.70 -3.12
C VAL A 299 7.09 1.42 -3.11
N VAL A 300 8.07 1.33 -4.00
CA VAL A 300 8.87 0.12 -4.22
C VAL A 300 10.36 0.40 -4.04
N ASN A 301 11.06 -0.45 -3.31
CA ASN A 301 12.52 -0.44 -3.24
C ASN A 301 13.06 -1.41 -4.29
N SER A 302 13.98 -0.94 -5.12
CA SER A 302 14.59 -1.74 -6.19
C SER A 302 15.38 -2.95 -5.66
N ASP A 303 15.84 -2.89 -4.42
CA ASP A 303 16.55 -4.00 -3.76
C ASP A 303 15.61 -5.00 -3.07
N ASP A 304 14.34 -4.63 -2.86
CA ASP A 304 13.35 -5.49 -2.23
C ASP A 304 12.81 -6.54 -3.22
N ILE A 305 12.93 -7.82 -2.87
CA ILE A 305 12.42 -8.94 -3.66
C ILE A 305 10.90 -9.06 -3.59
N VAL A 306 10.28 -8.63 -2.50
CA VAL A 306 8.83 -8.78 -2.28
C VAL A 306 8.04 -8.04 -3.36
N THR A 307 8.52 -6.88 -3.79
CA THR A 307 7.91 -6.08 -4.86
C THR A 307 7.90 -6.76 -6.24
N LYS A 308 8.73 -7.80 -6.42
CA LYS A 308 8.93 -8.52 -7.69
C LYS A 308 8.18 -9.86 -7.74
N VAL A 309 7.58 -10.29 -6.62
CA VAL A 309 6.80 -11.53 -6.56
C VAL A 309 5.30 -11.23 -6.64
N PRO A 310 4.50 -12.14 -7.23
CA PRO A 310 4.90 -13.30 -8.03
C PRO A 310 5.44 -12.87 -9.40
N GLY A 311 6.52 -13.53 -9.87
CA GLY A 311 7.04 -13.28 -11.22
C GLY A 311 8.56 -13.44 -11.39
N PHE A 312 9.34 -13.42 -10.32
CA PHE A 312 10.78 -13.72 -10.36
C PHE A 312 11.26 -14.48 -9.12
N ALA A 313 11.41 -15.80 -9.28
CA ALA A 313 12.36 -16.59 -8.51
C ALA A 313 13.17 -17.44 -9.49
N THR A 314 14.31 -16.92 -9.94
CA THR A 314 15.41 -17.77 -10.44
C THR A 314 16.64 -17.38 -9.68
N ALA A 315 16.75 -17.91 -8.46
CA ALA A 315 17.99 -18.02 -7.74
C ALA A 315 17.90 -19.30 -6.92
N ASP A 316 18.00 -20.44 -7.61
CA ASP A 316 19.01 -21.47 -7.33
C ASP A 316 18.92 -22.56 -8.42
N ASP A 317 19.71 -22.44 -9.48
CA ASP A 317 19.90 -23.49 -10.50
C ASP A 317 21.30 -24.10 -10.28
N GLY A 318 21.49 -24.73 -9.11
CA GLY A 318 22.62 -25.61 -8.85
C GLY A 318 22.64 -26.78 -9.84
N ASP A 319 23.77 -26.91 -10.56
CA ASP A 319 24.24 -28.07 -11.33
C ASP A 319 23.24 -28.85 -12.21
N VAL A 320 22.53 -28.15 -13.10
CA VAL A 320 21.80 -28.76 -14.23
C VAL A 320 22.57 -28.54 -15.55
N PRO A 321 22.77 -29.57 -16.41
CA PRO A 321 23.47 -29.44 -17.69
C PRO A 321 22.87 -28.35 -18.60
N GLU A 322 23.72 -27.56 -19.27
CA GLU A 322 23.32 -26.40 -20.09
C GLU A 322 22.30 -26.71 -21.19
N ALA A 323 22.33 -27.92 -21.76
CA ALA A 323 21.34 -28.37 -22.75
C ALA A 323 19.92 -28.45 -22.16
N ALA A 324 19.79 -28.90 -20.90
CA ALA A 324 18.52 -28.95 -20.19
C ALA A 324 18.05 -27.55 -19.76
N LYS A 325 18.97 -26.63 -19.41
CA LYS A 325 18.68 -25.21 -19.14
C LYS A 325 18.13 -24.51 -20.38
N ARG A 326 18.73 -24.70 -21.57
CA ARG A 326 18.23 -24.13 -22.84
C ARG A 326 16.83 -24.62 -23.22
N ARG A 327 16.57 -25.91 -23.04
CA ARG A 327 15.26 -26.52 -23.35
C ARG A 327 14.19 -26.10 -22.34
N ARG A 328 14.53 -26.00 -21.04
CA ARG A 328 13.67 -25.40 -20.00
C ARG A 328 13.39 -23.92 -20.27
N ARG A 329 14.39 -23.12 -20.64
CA ARG A 329 14.22 -21.70 -21.01
C ARG A 329 13.30 -21.52 -22.22
N ARG A 330 13.40 -22.38 -23.25
CA ARG A 330 12.48 -22.38 -24.40
C ARG A 330 11.05 -22.77 -23.99
N LYS A 331 10.87 -23.85 -23.23
CA LYS A 331 9.54 -24.25 -22.72
C LYS A 331 8.93 -23.21 -21.79
N ALA A 332 9.72 -22.63 -20.90
CA ALA A 332 9.32 -21.55 -19.99
C ALA A 332 9.00 -20.26 -20.76
N ARG A 333 9.71 -19.95 -21.84
CA ARG A 333 9.38 -18.83 -22.74
C ARG A 333 8.05 -19.03 -23.45
N VAL A 334 7.79 -20.25 -23.97
CA VAL A 334 6.51 -20.58 -24.63
C VAL A 334 5.36 -20.55 -23.61
N ALA A 335 5.54 -21.15 -22.43
CA ALA A 335 4.56 -21.11 -21.35
C ALA A 335 4.31 -19.67 -20.86
N ARG A 336 5.36 -18.86 -20.66
CA ARG A 336 5.24 -17.44 -20.28
C ARG A 336 4.56 -16.62 -21.37
N TRP A 337 4.83 -16.89 -22.63
CA TRP A 337 4.18 -16.25 -23.76
C TRP A 337 2.68 -16.61 -23.82
N LEU A 338 2.32 -17.88 -23.62
CA LEU A 338 0.91 -18.31 -23.54
C LEU A 338 0.19 -17.68 -22.34
N VAL A 339 0.80 -17.72 -21.15
CA VAL A 339 0.26 -17.10 -19.92
C VAL A 339 0.11 -15.58 -20.10
N SER A 340 1.07 -14.93 -20.75
CA SER A 340 0.99 -13.50 -21.09
C SER A 340 -0.09 -13.20 -22.13
N LYS A 341 -0.29 -14.09 -23.11
CA LYS A 341 -1.30 -13.93 -24.17
C LYS A 341 -2.72 -14.19 -23.66
N MET A 342 -2.88 -15.05 -22.64
CA MET A 342 -4.15 -15.32 -21.98
C MET A 342 -4.46 -14.35 -20.82
N GLY A 343 -3.61 -13.36 -20.53
CA GLY A 343 -3.84 -12.43 -19.42
C GLY A 343 -3.74 -13.06 -18.03
N TRP A 344 -3.14 -14.24 -17.92
CA TRP A 344 -2.97 -14.99 -16.66
C TRP A 344 -1.64 -14.67 -15.96
N ALA A 345 -0.92 -13.66 -16.44
CA ALA A 345 0.29 -13.15 -15.80
C ALA A 345 -0.06 -12.09 -14.76
N TYR A 346 0.64 -12.11 -13.63
CA TYR A 346 0.59 -11.03 -12.65
C TYR A 346 1.08 -9.73 -13.28
N SER A 347 0.39 -8.64 -12.95
CA SER A 347 0.76 -7.27 -13.34
C SER A 347 0.87 -6.37 -12.12
N ASP A 348 1.75 -5.41 -12.21
CA ASP A 348 1.83 -4.30 -11.28
C ASP A 348 0.54 -3.44 -11.41
N VAL A 349 -0.18 -3.23 -10.31
CA VAL A 349 -1.45 -2.48 -10.26
C VAL A 349 -1.17 -1.04 -9.81
N GLY A 350 -1.55 -0.04 -10.61
CA GLY A 350 -1.32 1.38 -10.33
C GLY A 350 0.03 1.94 -10.78
N CYS A 351 0.38 3.10 -10.22
CA CYS A 351 1.63 3.82 -10.45
C CYS A 351 2.73 3.39 -9.47
N GLU A 352 4.00 3.52 -9.87
CA GLU A 352 5.15 3.15 -9.03
C GLU A 352 6.04 4.35 -8.71
N LEU A 353 6.32 4.54 -7.42
CA LEU A 353 7.44 5.36 -6.95
C LEU A 353 8.61 4.42 -6.62
N ARG A 354 9.69 4.48 -7.41
CA ARG A 354 10.86 3.62 -7.26
C ARG A 354 11.95 4.29 -6.43
N LEU A 355 12.38 3.60 -5.37
CA LEU A 355 13.47 3.98 -4.47
C LEU A 355 14.67 3.05 -4.69
N CYS A 356 15.87 3.53 -4.39
CA CYS A 356 17.13 2.78 -4.49
C CYS A 356 18.01 3.04 -3.26
N ASN A 357 18.70 2.01 -2.76
CA ASN A 357 19.77 2.18 -1.77
C ASN A 357 21.09 2.44 -2.50
N GLU A 358 21.81 3.51 -2.19
CA GLU A 358 23.13 3.74 -2.80
C GLU A 358 24.31 3.13 -2.02
N ASP A 359 24.18 2.83 -0.72
CA ASP A 359 25.36 2.61 0.14
C ASP A 359 25.34 1.40 1.11
N THR A 360 24.40 0.46 0.99
CA THR A 360 24.40 -0.73 1.85
C THR A 360 24.38 -2.04 1.07
N ALA A 361 25.27 -2.96 1.45
CA ALA A 361 25.31 -4.33 0.93
C ALA A 361 23.90 -4.94 0.86
N ARG A 362 23.61 -5.65 -0.24
CA ARG A 362 22.32 -6.29 -0.54
C ARG A 362 21.87 -7.22 0.60
N ASN A 363 21.19 -6.67 1.60
CA ASN A 363 20.50 -7.41 2.63
C ASN A 363 19.00 -7.34 2.34
N VAL A 364 18.47 -8.43 1.81
CA VAL A 364 17.08 -8.53 1.34
C VAL A 364 16.08 -8.25 2.47
N VAL A 365 16.36 -8.70 3.70
CA VAL A 365 15.49 -8.47 4.86
C VAL A 365 15.51 -6.99 5.24
N ALA A 366 16.69 -6.37 5.27
CA ALA A 366 16.80 -4.94 5.55
C ALA A 366 16.16 -4.08 4.45
N SER A 367 16.22 -4.52 3.18
CA SER A 367 15.62 -3.79 2.06
C SER A 367 14.09 -3.75 2.07
N HIS A 368 13.46 -4.68 2.78
CA HIS A 368 12.02 -4.82 2.93
C HIS A 368 11.49 -4.18 4.24
N ASP A 369 12.35 -3.56 5.04
CA ASP A 369 11.91 -2.95 6.30
C ASP A 369 11.15 -1.64 6.06
N LEU A 370 9.99 -1.46 6.70
CA LEU A 370 9.17 -0.26 6.53
C LEU A 370 9.91 1.02 6.93
N ASP A 371 10.75 0.99 7.98
CA ASP A 371 11.50 2.16 8.40
C ASP A 371 12.53 2.57 7.35
N LEU A 372 13.10 1.60 6.61
CA LEU A 372 13.94 1.92 5.46
C LEU A 372 13.14 2.62 4.35
N TYR A 373 11.96 2.10 4.00
CA TYR A 373 11.09 2.75 3.02
C TYR A 373 10.80 4.21 3.38
N LEU A 374 10.45 4.48 4.63
CA LEU A 374 10.12 5.83 5.08
C LEU A 374 11.35 6.75 5.12
N LYS A 375 12.53 6.22 5.49
CA LYS A 375 13.80 6.96 5.39
C LYS A 375 14.12 7.33 3.94
N LEU A 376 13.95 6.40 3.00
CA LEU A 376 14.22 6.63 1.58
C LEU A 376 13.26 7.67 1.00
N VAL A 377 11.96 7.57 1.28
CA VAL A 377 10.97 8.59 0.86
C VAL A 377 11.30 9.96 1.44
N ALA A 378 11.62 10.04 2.74
CA ALA A 378 11.96 11.30 3.39
C ALA A 378 13.26 11.92 2.86
N ALA A 379 14.18 11.10 2.35
CA ALA A 379 15.45 11.55 1.76
C ALA A 379 15.33 12.03 0.31
N CYS A 380 14.23 11.75 -0.40
CA CYS A 380 14.00 12.29 -1.75
C CYS A 380 13.91 13.82 -1.68
N THR A 381 14.79 14.53 -2.37
CA THR A 381 14.75 16.00 -2.49
C THR A 381 14.00 16.43 -3.75
N ASP A 382 13.42 17.63 -3.71
CA ASP A 382 12.80 18.30 -4.85
C ASP A 382 13.85 18.78 -5.88
#